data_AF-H1G7N1-F1
#
_entry.id   AF-H1G7N1-F1
#
_cell.length_a   1.000
_cell.length_b   1.000
_cell.length_c   1.000
_cell.angle_alpha   90.00
_cell.angle_beta   90.00
_cell.angle_gamma   90.00
#
_symmetry.space_group_name_H-M   'P 1'
#
loop_
_entity.id
_entity.type
_entity.pdbx_description
1 polymer ?
#
loop_
_entity_poly.entity_id
_entity_poly.type
_entity_poly.pdbx_seq_one_letter_code
_entity_poly.pdbx_strand_id
1 'polypeptide(L)'
;NQALLPALGMPRAAQQRISLFRALQAHDLPTLETHFKALFAGLPHDWYRNNPIAQYEGHYASVFYSHLAALGLAITVEDAGNTGRVDMTVDFNGHIYLFEFKVVEQVPEGRALQQLQDKGYADK
;
A
#
# COMPACT_ATOMS: atom_id res chain seq x y z
N ASN A 1 2.71 18.46 16.52
CA ASN A 1 1.68 19.51 16.66
C ASN A 1 0.44 19.11 15.86
N GLN A 2 -0.48 18.34 16.45
CA GLN A 2 -1.66 17.74 15.79
C GLN A 2 -2.90 18.64 15.78
N ALA A 3 -2.84 19.81 16.43
CA ALA A 3 -3.99 20.66 16.70
C ALA A 3 -4.50 21.45 15.48
N LEU A 4 -3.73 21.52 14.38
CA LEU A 4 -4.04 22.38 13.24
C LEU A 4 -4.77 21.67 12.08
N LEU A 5 -4.85 20.34 12.11
CA LEU A 5 -5.46 19.54 11.04
C LEU A 5 -6.98 19.78 10.85
N PRO A 6 -7.78 19.99 11.91
CA PRO A 6 -9.21 20.29 11.75
C PRO A 6 -9.47 21.67 11.12
N ALA A 7 -8.63 22.66 11.44
CA ALA A 7 -8.77 24.04 10.97
C ALA A 7 -8.52 24.20 9.45
N LEU A 8 -7.84 23.23 8.83
CA LEU A 8 -7.58 23.17 7.39
C LEU A 8 -8.64 22.39 6.59
N GLY A 9 -9.76 22.00 7.22
CA GLY A 9 -10.83 21.28 6.54
C GLY A 9 -10.51 19.80 6.24
N MET A 10 -9.54 19.20 6.94
CA MET A 10 -9.11 17.81 6.73
C MET A 10 -9.35 16.85 7.93
N PRO A 11 -10.53 16.87 8.59
CA PRO A 11 -10.79 15.97 9.72
C PRO A 11 -10.74 14.49 9.30
N ARG A 12 -11.22 14.16 8.09
CA ARG A 12 -11.21 12.79 7.57
C ARG A 12 -9.80 12.27 7.29
N ALA A 13 -8.91 13.08 6.71
CA ALA A 13 -7.54 12.63 6.42
C ALA A 13 -6.77 12.29 7.71
N ALA A 14 -6.97 13.05 8.78
CA ALA A 14 -6.40 12.75 10.08
C ALA A 14 -6.95 11.44 10.68
N GLN A 15 -8.27 11.23 10.60
CA GLN A 15 -8.92 9.99 11.06
C GLN A 15 -8.44 8.77 10.29
N GLN A 16 -8.32 8.87 8.96
CA GLN A 16 -7.82 7.80 8.09
C GLN A 16 -6.38 7.41 8.44
N ARG A 17 -5.50 8.38 8.71
CA ARG A 17 -4.12 8.09 9.17
C ARG A 17 -4.08 7.39 10.52
N ILE A 18 -4.92 7.82 11.47
CA ILE A 18 -5.03 7.17 12.79
C ILE A 18 -5.54 5.73 12.64
N SER A 19 -6.53 5.51 11.78
CA SER A 19 -7.09 4.19 11.50
C SER A 19 -6.04 3.24 10.91
N LEU A 20 -5.30 3.70 9.89
CA LEU A 20 -4.21 2.92 9.28
C LEU A 20 -3.11 2.58 10.29
N PHE A 21 -2.68 3.57 11.08
CA PHE A 21 -1.68 3.34 12.12
C PHE A 21 -2.13 2.30 13.15
N ARG A 22 -3.40 2.37 13.60
CA ARG A 22 -3.96 1.38 14.53
C ARG A 22 -4.05 -0.02 13.91
N ALA A 23 -4.44 -0.10 12.65
CA ALA A 23 -4.52 -1.37 11.94
C ALA A 23 -3.13 -2.03 11.81
N LEU A 24 -2.09 -1.25 11.50
CA LEU A 24 -0.70 -1.73 11.52
C LEU A 24 -0.27 -2.17 12.93
N GLN A 25 -0.59 -1.37 13.97
CA GLN A 25 -0.23 -1.68 15.35
C GLN A 25 -0.87 -2.98 15.87
N ALA A 26 -2.11 -3.25 15.46
CA ALA A 26 -2.85 -4.46 15.82
C ALA A 26 -2.57 -5.65 14.89
N HIS A 27 -1.74 -5.48 13.85
CA HIS A 27 -1.56 -6.47 12.78
C HIS A 27 -2.90 -6.92 12.14
N ASP A 28 -3.84 -5.99 12.00
CA ASP A 28 -5.18 -6.25 11.49
C ASP A 28 -5.21 -6.14 9.96
N LEU A 29 -4.82 -7.23 9.28
CA LEU A 29 -4.79 -7.30 7.82
C LEU A 29 -6.16 -7.03 7.16
N PRO A 30 -7.30 -7.54 7.65
CA PRO A 30 -8.62 -7.19 7.09
C PRO A 30 -8.93 -5.69 7.10
N THR A 31 -8.59 -4.99 8.18
CA THR A 31 -8.77 -3.54 8.25
C THR A 31 -7.82 -2.81 7.29
N LEU A 32 -6.58 -3.28 7.15
CA LEU A 32 -5.63 -2.73 6.16
C LEU A 32 -6.16 -2.88 4.72
N GLU A 33 -6.67 -4.06 4.38
CA GLU A 33 -7.26 -4.32 3.06
C GLU A 33 -8.42 -3.36 2.77
N THR A 34 -9.35 -3.23 3.73
CA THR A 34 -10.51 -2.32 3.61
C THR A 34 -10.05 -0.87 3.43
N HIS A 35 -9.03 -0.45 4.19
CA HIS A 35 -8.46 0.89 4.11
C HIS A 35 -7.86 1.19 2.74
N PHE A 36 -7.07 0.27 2.18
CA PHE A 36 -6.47 0.45 0.86
C PHE A 36 -7.49 0.39 -0.27
N LYS A 37 -8.51 -0.48 -0.18
CA LYS A 37 -9.66 -0.45 -1.12
C LYS A 37 -10.35 0.91 -1.10
N ALA A 38 -10.59 1.48 0.07
CA ALA A 38 -11.19 2.80 0.21
C ALA A 38 -10.29 3.93 -0.32
N LEU A 39 -8.97 3.84 -0.11
CA LEU A 39 -7.99 4.78 -0.67
C LEU A 39 -8.10 4.86 -2.19
N PHE A 40 -8.03 3.71 -2.88
CA PHE A 40 -8.07 3.68 -4.34
C PHE A 40 -9.45 3.99 -4.91
N ALA A 41 -10.54 3.57 -4.25
CA ALA A 41 -11.90 3.96 -4.65
C ALA A 41 -12.15 5.48 -4.55
N GLY A 42 -11.41 6.17 -3.69
CA GLY A 42 -11.48 7.62 -3.53
C GLY A 42 -10.74 8.43 -4.59
N LEU A 43 -9.97 7.79 -5.47
CA LEU A 43 -9.23 8.50 -6.52
C LEU A 43 -10.20 8.97 -7.63
N PRO A 44 -10.11 10.23 -8.10
CA PRO A 44 -11.04 10.77 -9.08
C PRO A 44 -11.04 9.95 -10.38
N HIS A 45 -12.23 9.50 -10.82
CA HIS A 45 -12.39 8.73 -12.06
C HIS A 45 -11.80 9.45 -13.29
N ASP A 46 -11.84 10.78 -13.32
CA ASP A 46 -11.30 11.57 -14.44
C ASP A 46 -9.76 11.55 -14.53
N TRP A 47 -9.04 11.22 -13.45
CA TRP A 47 -7.59 10.99 -13.53
C TRP A 47 -7.23 9.73 -14.34
N TYR A 48 -8.19 8.81 -14.47
CA TYR A 48 -8.03 7.55 -15.20
C TYR A 48 -8.48 7.64 -16.66
N ARG A 49 -9.37 8.59 -16.99
CA ARG A 49 -10.09 8.59 -18.27
C ARG A 49 -9.23 8.99 -19.47
N ASN A 50 -8.16 9.76 -19.26
CA ASN A 50 -7.32 10.33 -20.32
C ASN A 50 -5.81 10.19 -20.09
N ASN A 51 -5.37 9.33 -19.16
CA ASN A 51 -3.95 9.22 -18.81
C ASN A 51 -3.43 7.78 -18.99
N PRO A 52 -2.52 7.53 -19.96
CA PRO A 52 -1.85 6.24 -20.12
C PRO A 52 -1.15 5.76 -18.84
N ILE A 53 -0.79 6.66 -17.93
CA ILE A 53 -0.15 6.35 -16.63
C ILE A 53 -0.99 5.39 -15.76
N ALA A 54 -2.32 5.41 -15.89
CA ALA A 54 -3.21 4.49 -15.18
C ALA A 54 -3.03 3.01 -15.57
N GLN A 55 -2.33 2.73 -16.67
CA GLN A 55 -1.99 1.37 -17.13
C GLN A 55 -0.67 0.87 -16.54
N TYR A 56 0.06 1.71 -15.80
CA TYR A 56 1.35 1.36 -15.24
C TYR A 56 1.21 1.06 -13.75
N GLU A 57 1.65 -0.14 -13.39
CA GLU A 57 1.79 -0.61 -12.00
C GLU A 57 2.48 0.42 -11.09
N GLY A 58 3.50 1.10 -11.63
CA GLY A 58 4.24 2.15 -10.94
C GLY A 58 3.38 3.32 -10.44
N HIS A 59 2.26 3.64 -11.10
CA HIS A 59 1.35 4.68 -10.61
C HIS A 59 0.66 4.28 -9.31
N TYR A 60 0.03 3.10 -9.29
CA TYR A 60 -0.66 2.60 -8.10
C TYR A 60 0.33 2.32 -6.95
N ALA A 61 1.50 1.77 -7.28
CA ALA A 61 2.58 1.58 -6.32
C ALA A 61 3.04 2.92 -5.72
N SER A 62 3.14 3.99 -6.51
CA SER A 62 3.54 5.32 -6.03
C SER A 62 2.50 5.94 -5.09
N VAL A 63 1.20 5.78 -5.38
CA VAL A 63 0.12 6.23 -4.49
C VAL A 63 0.17 5.46 -3.17
N PHE A 64 0.33 4.14 -3.23
CA PHE A 64 0.45 3.27 -2.05
C PHE A 64 1.65 3.64 -1.18
N TYR A 65 2.83 3.75 -1.81
CA TYR A 65 4.07 4.16 -1.18
C TYR A 65 3.92 5.51 -0.48
N SER A 66 3.41 6.53 -1.18
CA SER A 66 3.28 7.88 -0.64
C SER A 66 2.36 7.92 0.58
N HIS A 67 1.28 7.12 0.56
CA HIS A 67 0.32 7.05 1.66
C HIS A 67 0.93 6.45 2.94
N LEU A 68 1.74 5.40 2.81
CA LEU A 68 2.45 4.80 3.93
C LEU A 68 3.64 5.64 4.40
N ALA A 69 4.41 6.23 3.47
CA ALA A 69 5.52 7.10 3.79
C ALA A 69 5.08 8.33 4.59
N ALA A 70 3.86 8.83 4.36
CA ALA A 70 3.26 9.91 5.13
C ALA A 70 3.01 9.57 6.62
N LEU A 71 3.07 8.28 7.01
CA LEU A 71 3.03 7.83 8.40
C LEU A 71 4.42 7.76 9.05
N GLY A 72 5.50 7.99 8.29
CA GLY A 72 6.88 7.90 8.78
C GLY A 72 7.35 6.47 9.02
N LEU A 73 6.78 5.49 8.32
CA LEU A 73 7.17 4.08 8.44
C LEU A 73 8.54 3.82 7.79
N ALA A 74 9.23 2.78 8.27
CA ALA A 74 10.43 2.28 7.62
C ALA A 74 10.01 1.47 6.38
N ILE A 75 10.26 2.03 5.19
CA ILE A 75 9.85 1.47 3.90
C ILE A 75 11.07 1.26 3.02
N THR A 76 11.21 0.07 2.45
CA THR A 76 12.21 -0.26 1.43
C THR A 76 11.49 -0.57 0.13
N VAL A 77 11.87 0.09 -0.97
CA VAL A 77 11.31 -0.11 -2.31
C VAL A 77 12.33 -0.87 -3.17
N GLU A 78 11.86 -1.72 -4.08
CA GLU A 78 12.69 -2.64 -4.87
C GLU A 78 13.60 -3.50 -3.97
N ASP A 79 13.06 -4.00 -2.85
CA ASP A 79 13.78 -4.76 -1.85
C ASP A 79 14.24 -6.11 -2.42
N ALA A 80 15.52 -6.18 -2.81
CA ALA A 80 16.16 -7.36 -3.36
C ALA A 80 16.84 -8.17 -2.25
N GLY A 81 16.37 -9.40 -2.03
CA GLY A 81 16.99 -10.37 -1.11
C GLY A 81 17.47 -11.63 -1.84
N ASN A 82 18.11 -12.55 -1.09
CA ASN A 82 18.62 -13.82 -1.65
C ASN A 82 17.54 -14.71 -2.27
N THR A 83 16.27 -14.54 -1.89
CA THR A 83 15.11 -15.30 -2.41
C THR A 83 14.36 -14.58 -3.55
N GLY A 84 14.80 -13.37 -3.95
CA GLY A 84 14.20 -12.59 -5.03
C GLY A 84 13.94 -11.13 -4.65
N ARG A 85 13.37 -10.36 -5.60
CA ARG A 85 13.00 -8.96 -5.43
C ARG A 85 11.50 -8.80 -5.16
N VAL A 86 11.16 -8.12 -4.07
CA VAL A 86 9.80 -7.66 -3.72
C VAL A 86 9.69 -6.18 -4.10
N ASP A 87 8.52 -5.73 -4.53
CA ASP A 87 8.33 -4.34 -4.94
C ASP A 87 8.44 -3.36 -3.76
N MET A 88 7.88 -3.73 -2.59
CA MET A 88 7.98 -2.91 -1.39
C MET A 88 7.89 -3.72 -0.09
N THR A 89 8.73 -3.36 0.89
CA THR A 89 8.73 -3.90 2.25
C THR A 89 8.44 -2.78 3.25
N VAL A 90 7.64 -3.08 4.27
CA VAL A 90 7.41 -2.19 5.42
C VAL A 90 7.79 -2.92 6.71
N ASP A 91 8.69 -2.34 7.49
CA ASP A 91 9.03 -2.80 8.84
C ASP A 91 8.27 -1.95 9.86
N PHE A 92 7.40 -2.59 10.63
CA PHE A 92 6.67 -1.91 11.69
C PHE A 92 6.35 -2.85 12.86
N ASN A 93 6.74 -2.41 14.07
CA ASN A 93 6.38 -3.05 15.33
C ASN A 93 6.63 -4.57 15.36
N GLY A 94 7.80 -5.00 14.90
CA GLY A 94 8.22 -6.42 14.87
C GLY A 94 7.55 -7.25 13.77
N HIS A 95 6.82 -6.63 12.86
CA HIS A 95 6.21 -7.28 11.70
C HIS A 95 6.80 -6.73 10.41
N ILE A 96 7.11 -7.63 9.49
CA ILE A 96 7.52 -7.29 8.13
C ILE A 96 6.32 -7.51 7.21
N TYR A 97 5.89 -6.46 6.53
CA TYR A 97 4.83 -6.51 5.52
C TYR A 97 5.46 -6.44 4.13
N LEU A 98 5.14 -7.43 3.30
CA LEU A 98 5.64 -7.53 1.93
C LEU A 98 4.51 -7.21 0.96
N PHE A 99 4.79 -6.32 0.00
CA PHE A 99 3.83 -5.89 -1.01
C PHE A 99 4.39 -6.13 -2.41
N GLU A 100 3.60 -6.79 -3.23
CA GLU A 100 3.80 -6.93 -4.68
C GLU A 100 2.61 -6.26 -5.37
N PHE A 101 2.90 -5.36 -6.30
CA PHE A 101 1.86 -4.66 -7.06
C PHE A 101 1.64 -5.38 -8.39
N LYS A 102 0.39 -5.41 -8.87
CA LYS A 102 0.05 -5.93 -10.21
C LYS A 102 -1.21 -5.22 -10.70
N VAL A 103 -1.30 -4.94 -12.00
CA VAL A 103 -2.52 -4.44 -12.65
C VAL A 103 -3.23 -5.61 -13.34
N VAL A 104 -4.47 -5.91 -12.92
CA VAL A 104 -5.20 -7.14 -13.30
C VAL A 104 -5.54 -7.19 -14.79
N GLU A 105 -5.65 -6.05 -15.47
CA GLU A 105 -5.84 -6.03 -16.94
C GLU A 105 -4.65 -6.67 -17.71
N GLN A 106 -3.53 -6.96 -17.03
CA GLN A 106 -2.33 -7.59 -17.58
C GLN A 106 -2.03 -9.00 -17.03
N VAL A 107 -2.83 -9.52 -16.08
CA VAL A 107 -2.59 -10.83 -15.44
C VAL A 107 -3.90 -11.58 -15.21
N PRO A 108 -4.03 -12.86 -15.63
CA PRO A 108 -5.19 -13.68 -15.28
C PRO A 108 -5.34 -13.79 -13.76
N GLU A 109 -6.57 -13.67 -13.24
CA GLU A 109 -6.89 -13.83 -11.81
C GLU A 109 -6.25 -15.10 -11.23
N GLY A 110 -5.65 -14.99 -10.03
CA GLY A 110 -5.10 -16.12 -9.27
C GLY A 110 -3.59 -16.35 -9.36
N ARG A 111 -2.85 -15.73 -10.29
CA ARG A 111 -1.38 -15.94 -10.38
C ARG A 111 -0.53 -15.14 -9.38
N ALA A 112 -1.02 -14.01 -8.89
CA ALA A 112 -0.25 -13.13 -8.00
C ALA A 112 0.04 -13.77 -6.63
N LEU A 113 -0.96 -14.43 -6.04
CA LEU A 113 -0.80 -15.12 -4.75
C LEU A 113 0.13 -16.33 -4.86
N GLN A 114 0.02 -17.09 -5.96
CA GLN A 114 0.88 -18.25 -6.23
C GLN A 114 2.36 -17.83 -6.35
N GLN A 115 2.64 -16.71 -7.03
CA GLN A 115 4.01 -16.22 -7.18
C GLN A 115 4.68 -15.86 -5.85
N LEU A 116 3.94 -15.28 -4.89
CA LEU A 116 4.46 -14.98 -3.55
C LEU A 116 4.81 -16.25 -2.77
N GLN A 117 3.99 -17.30 -2.90
CA GLN A 117 4.22 -18.60 -2.29
C GLN A 117 5.42 -19.31 -2.93
N ASP A 118 5.50 -19.30 -4.26
CA ASP A 118 6.57 -19.95 -5.01
C ASP A 118 7.95 -19.32 -4.76
N LYS A 119 8.00 -18.02 -4.43
CA LYS A 119 9.24 -17.30 -4.10
C LYS A 119 9.72 -17.50 -2.65
N GLY A 120 8.97 -18.24 -1.81
CA GLY A 120 9.43 -18.62 -0.46
C GLY A 120 9.59 -17.46 0.53
N TYR A 121 8.86 -16.36 0.36
CA TYR A 121 9.01 -15.17 1.22
C TYR A 121 8.56 -15.37 2.67
N ALA A 122 7.79 -16.43 2.97
CA ALA A 122 7.39 -16.77 4.32
C ALA A 122 8.57 -17.23 5.21
N ASP A 123 9.70 -17.60 4.61
CA ASP A 123 10.90 -18.05 5.31
C ASP A 123 11.90 -16.91 5.60
N LYS A 124 11.53 -15.65 5.31
CA LYS A 124 12.32 -14.45 5.60
C LYS A 124 12.18 -14.05 7.07
#